data_AF-X1U8V4-F1
#
_entry.id   AF-X1U8V4-F1
#
_cell.length_a   1.000
_cell.length_b   1.000
_cell.length_c   1.000
_cell.angle_alpha   90.00
_cell.angle_beta   90.00
_cell.angle_gamma   90.00
#
_symmetry.space_group_name_H-M   'P 1'
#
loop_
_entity.id
_entity.type
_entity.pdbx_description
1 polymer ?
#
loop_
_entity_poly.entity_id
_entity_poly.type
_entity_poly.pdbx_seq_one_letter_code
_entity_poly.pdbx_strand_id
1 'polypeptide(L)'
;STVSPYANNFQMLAKDRLYYNLFATVDKEAFRTSFGVWVEKLTVAQKLALGMPLTNEEKALDVELGVSNTVEKGLLPLPLEQQIEREYRSQLISEETHGRTMDVTATRQVVESMYPRNGQFLVLTKIAATPGDDTDNIRISISRDNDIDHITDLKTYAVGLERELSCFIPALTELTLNIIAAGEVTVYIRYTIWKVRLTNILRCRFGLMSKEEAPGDVYAKVKAGIL
;
A
#
# COMPACT_ATOMS: atom_id res chain seq x y z
N SER A 1 -4.14 17.63 -20.76
CA SER A 1 -4.37 17.66 -19.30
C SER A 1 -3.79 18.94 -18.73
N THR A 2 -4.60 19.93 -18.36
CA THR A 2 -4.13 21.08 -17.58
C THR A 2 -3.89 20.61 -16.15
N VAL A 3 -2.62 20.45 -15.79
CA VAL A 3 -2.21 20.07 -14.43
C VAL A 3 -2.72 21.14 -13.47
N SER A 4 -3.52 20.73 -12.49
CA SER A 4 -4.01 21.63 -11.44
C SER A 4 -2.81 22.29 -10.73
N PRO A 5 -2.83 23.62 -10.50
CA PRO A 5 -1.76 24.32 -9.79
C PRO A 5 -1.76 24.02 -8.28
N TYR A 6 -2.77 23.30 -7.78
CA TYR A 6 -2.86 22.88 -6.39
C TYR A 6 -2.14 21.54 -6.17
N ALA A 7 -1.64 21.33 -4.96
CA ALA A 7 -1.00 20.06 -4.58
C ALA A 7 -1.93 18.88 -4.92
N ASN A 8 -1.48 17.99 -5.80
CA ASN A 8 -2.31 16.90 -6.32
C ASN A 8 -2.27 15.64 -5.43
N ASN A 9 -1.47 15.65 -4.38
CA ASN A 9 -1.32 14.58 -3.41
C ASN A 9 -1.68 15.12 -2.03
N PHE A 10 -2.83 14.69 -1.50
CA PHE A 10 -3.25 14.99 -0.14
C PHE A 10 -3.08 13.73 0.71
N GLN A 11 -2.39 13.86 1.85
CA GLN A 11 -2.38 12.83 2.90
C GLN A 11 -3.36 13.28 3.98
N MET A 12 -4.43 12.52 4.16
CA MET A 12 -5.44 12.78 5.18
C MET A 12 -5.55 11.58 6.11
N LEU A 13 -5.42 11.82 7.41
CA LEU A 13 -5.62 10.80 8.43
C LEU A 13 -7.09 10.79 8.84
N ALA A 14 -7.78 9.69 8.55
CA ALA A 14 -9.16 9.48 8.97
C ALA A 14 -9.21 8.37 10.01
N LYS A 15 -9.95 8.59 11.12
CA LYS A 15 -10.12 7.59 12.19
C LYS A 15 -11.26 6.60 11.87
N ASP A 16 -12.38 7.12 11.39
CA ASP A 16 -13.61 6.32 11.20
C ASP A 16 -14.16 6.36 9.77
N ARG A 17 -14.15 7.53 9.11
CA ARG A 17 -14.75 7.71 7.78
C ARG A 17 -13.94 8.67 6.94
N LEU A 18 -13.75 8.32 5.67
CA LEU A 18 -13.17 9.18 4.65
C LEU A 18 -14.22 9.45 3.58
N TYR A 19 -14.51 10.72 3.33
CA TYR A 19 -15.42 11.13 2.25
C TYR A 19 -14.61 11.82 1.16
N TYR A 20 -14.76 11.34 -0.07
CA TYR A 20 -14.21 11.96 -1.26
C TYR A 20 -15.36 12.47 -2.13
N ASN A 21 -15.58 13.79 -2.10
CA ASN A 21 -16.65 14.43 -2.86
C ASN A 21 -16.04 15.24 -4.01
N LEU A 22 -16.45 14.93 -5.23
CA LEU A 22 -16.12 15.72 -6.39
C LEU A 22 -17.09 16.90 -6.48
N PHE A 23 -16.58 18.13 -6.55
CA PHE A 23 -17.41 19.31 -6.80
C PHE A 23 -17.00 19.97 -8.12
N ALA A 24 -17.97 20.17 -9.01
CA ALA A 24 -17.80 20.87 -10.27
C ALA A 24 -18.83 22.00 -10.38
N THR A 25 -18.37 23.20 -10.74
CA THR A 25 -19.22 24.39 -10.94
C THR A 25 -19.73 24.53 -12.37
N VAL A 26 -19.17 23.74 -13.29
CA VAL A 26 -19.52 23.65 -14.71
C VAL A 26 -19.30 22.20 -15.16
N ASP A 27 -20.05 21.76 -16.16
CA ASP A 27 -19.88 20.43 -16.74
C ASP A 27 -18.44 20.21 -17.19
N LYS A 28 -17.84 19.13 -16.70
CA LYS A 28 -16.46 18.78 -16.99
C LYS A 28 -16.39 17.35 -17.49
N GLU A 29 -16.13 17.21 -18.77
CA GLU A 29 -15.87 15.92 -19.39
C GLU A 29 -14.44 15.45 -19.10
N ALA A 30 -14.23 14.12 -19.04
CA ALA A 30 -12.93 13.47 -18.88
C ALA A 30 -12.13 13.84 -17.62
N PHE A 31 -12.76 13.84 -16.43
CA PHE A 31 -12.04 14.03 -15.16
C PHE A 31 -11.55 12.69 -14.59
N ARG A 32 -10.24 12.61 -14.29
CA ARG A 32 -9.59 11.39 -13.75
C ARG A 32 -9.10 11.65 -12.34
N THR A 33 -9.62 10.90 -11.37
CA THR A 33 -9.15 10.94 -9.98
C THR A 33 -8.96 9.56 -9.42
N SER A 34 -7.83 9.37 -8.76
CA SER A 34 -7.47 8.17 -8.03
C SER A 34 -7.08 8.57 -6.62
N PHE A 35 -7.58 7.85 -5.63
CA PHE A 35 -7.12 7.97 -4.24
C PHE A 35 -6.72 6.59 -3.73
N GLY A 36 -5.64 6.53 -2.97
CA GLY A 36 -5.21 5.33 -2.26
C GLY A 36 -5.56 5.47 -0.79
N VAL A 37 -6.21 4.46 -0.22
CA VAL A 37 -6.43 4.38 1.23
C VAL A 37 -5.42 3.42 1.80
N TRP A 38 -4.70 3.87 2.82
CA TRP A 38 -3.79 3.04 3.59
C TRP A 38 -4.42 2.73 4.93
N VAL A 39 -4.46 1.45 5.28
CA VAL A 39 -4.97 0.97 6.56
C VAL A 39 -3.87 0.21 7.25
N GLU A 40 -3.49 0.65 8.44
CA GLU A 40 -2.49 -0.01 9.27
C GLU A 40 -3.04 -0.30 10.67
N LYS A 41 -2.47 -1.31 11.32
CA LYS A 41 -2.77 -1.59 12.72
C LYS A 41 -2.00 -0.60 13.59
N LEU A 42 -2.72 0.25 14.30
CA LEU A 42 -2.13 1.30 15.13
C LEU A 42 -1.24 0.74 16.25
N THR A 43 -0.05 1.30 16.36
CA THR A 43 0.91 1.09 17.46
C THR A 43 0.55 1.91 18.70
N VAL A 44 1.21 1.65 19.84
CA VAL A 44 1.01 2.42 21.08
C VAL A 44 1.31 3.91 20.85
N ALA A 45 2.42 4.26 20.20
CA ALA A 45 2.78 5.63 19.87
C ALA A 45 1.71 6.33 19.02
N GLN A 46 1.18 5.65 18.00
CA GLN A 46 0.12 6.20 17.15
C GLN A 46 -1.19 6.39 17.92
N LYS A 47 -1.58 5.43 18.76
CA LYS A 47 -2.76 5.55 19.61
C LYS A 47 -2.65 6.73 20.58
N LEU A 48 -1.49 6.91 21.21
CA LEU A 48 -1.21 8.04 22.09
C LEU A 48 -1.30 9.38 21.34
N ALA A 49 -0.66 9.48 20.17
CA ALA A 49 -0.73 10.70 19.34
C ALA A 49 -2.15 11.01 18.87
N LEU A 50 -2.99 9.99 18.66
CA LEU A 50 -4.39 10.13 18.26
C LEU A 50 -5.36 10.26 19.45
N GLY A 51 -4.88 10.23 20.70
CA GLY A 51 -5.69 10.31 21.91
C GLY A 51 -6.63 9.12 22.13
N MET A 52 -6.27 7.93 21.61
CA MET A 52 -7.06 6.70 21.75
C MET A 52 -6.73 5.97 23.05
N PRO A 53 -7.70 5.28 23.69
CA PRO A 53 -7.44 4.52 24.89
C PRO A 53 -6.53 3.32 24.61
N LEU A 54 -5.55 3.11 25.48
CA LEU A 54 -4.65 1.96 25.46
C LEU A 54 -5.24 0.78 26.24
N THR A 55 -4.99 -0.43 25.77
CA THR A 55 -5.28 -1.66 26.54
C THR A 55 -4.30 -1.82 27.71
N ASN A 56 -4.59 -2.72 28.65
CA ASN A 56 -3.69 -2.95 29.81
C ASN A 56 -2.29 -3.40 29.39
N GLU A 57 -2.18 -4.22 28.34
CA GLU A 57 -0.89 -4.64 27.78
C GLU A 57 -0.14 -3.47 27.13
N GLU A 58 -0.85 -2.60 26.42
CA GLU A 58 -0.28 -1.42 25.77
C GLU A 58 0.20 -0.39 26.80
N LYS A 59 -0.51 -0.25 27.92
CA LYS A 59 -0.06 0.57 29.06
C LYS A 59 1.20 0.02 29.71
N ALA A 60 1.30 -1.30 29.87
CA ALA A 60 2.52 -1.91 30.40
C ALA A 60 3.72 -1.61 29.49
N LEU A 61 3.54 -1.72 28.16
CA LEU A 61 4.56 -1.37 27.18
C LEU A 61 4.92 0.12 27.19
N ASP A 62 3.94 1.01 27.36
CA ASP A 62 4.19 2.44 27.49
C ASP A 62 5.06 2.76 28.71
N VAL A 63 4.75 2.16 29.86
CA VAL A 63 5.53 2.35 31.10
C VAL A 63 6.94 1.76 30.97
N GLU A 64 7.07 0.57 30.36
CA GLU A 64 8.35 -0.11 30.18
C GLU A 64 9.29 0.65 29.24
N LEU A 65 8.76 1.20 28.14
CA LEU A 65 9.57 1.81 27.08
C LEU A 65 9.54 3.35 27.07
N GLY A 66 8.70 3.97 27.91
CA GLY A 66 8.58 5.43 28.02
C GLY A 66 8.07 6.09 26.73
N VAL A 67 7.09 5.47 26.06
CA VAL A 67 6.59 5.91 24.74
C VAL A 67 5.91 7.27 24.84
N SER A 68 5.07 7.47 25.85
CA SER A 68 4.38 8.71 26.19
C SER A 68 5.30 9.92 26.21
N ASN A 69 6.42 9.84 26.94
CA ASN A 69 7.43 10.92 26.99
C ASN A 69 8.00 11.27 25.61
N THR A 70 8.11 10.28 24.73
CA THR A 70 8.69 10.45 23.39
C THR A 70 7.65 11.04 22.41
N VAL A 71 6.38 10.66 22.57
CA VAL A 71 5.25 11.25 21.85
C VAL A 71 5.03 12.70 22.28
N GLU A 72 5.08 13.02 23.57
CA GLU A 72 4.98 14.40 24.08
C GLU A 72 6.08 15.31 23.53
N LYS A 73 7.29 14.77 23.32
CA LYS A 73 8.40 15.49 22.68
C LYS A 73 8.24 15.66 21.17
N GLY A 74 7.21 15.06 20.56
CA GLY A 74 6.95 15.11 19.12
C GLY A 74 7.92 14.27 18.28
N LEU A 75 8.63 13.31 18.89
CA LEU A 75 9.58 12.44 18.18
C LEU A 75 8.91 11.18 17.59
N LEU A 76 7.79 10.76 18.18
CA LEU A 76 6.98 9.63 17.72
C LEU A 76 5.51 10.06 17.56
N PRO A 77 4.75 9.40 16.66
CA PRO A 77 5.18 8.37 15.71
C PRO A 77 6.00 8.93 14.54
N LEU A 78 6.88 8.10 13.96
CA LEU A 78 7.61 8.49 12.76
C LEU A 78 6.63 8.67 11.57
N PRO A 79 6.87 9.65 10.68
CA PRO A 79 6.12 9.75 9.44
C PRO A 79 6.24 8.46 8.61
N LEU A 80 5.15 8.05 7.97
CA LEU A 80 5.07 6.79 7.20
C LEU A 80 6.17 6.67 6.14
N GLU A 81 6.51 7.76 5.45
CA GLU A 81 7.59 7.77 4.45
C GLU A 81 8.94 7.41 5.06
N GLN A 82 9.27 7.95 6.24
CA GLN A 82 10.50 7.62 6.95
C GLN A 82 10.50 6.18 7.44
N GLN A 83 9.33 5.68 7.82
CA GLN A 83 9.16 4.30 8.22
C GLN A 83 9.42 3.33 7.06
N ILE A 84 8.79 3.59 5.90
CA ILE A 84 9.00 2.80 4.68
C ILE A 84 10.47 2.83 4.28
N GLU A 85 11.10 3.99 4.31
CA GLU A 85 12.51 4.15 3.97
C GLU A 85 13.42 3.32 4.90
N ARG A 86 13.21 3.42 6.21
CA ARG A 86 14.04 2.73 7.22
C ARG A 86 13.82 1.23 7.25
N GLU A 87 12.59 0.77 7.18
CA GLU A 87 12.27 -0.64 7.39
C GLU A 87 12.28 -1.45 6.10
N TYR A 88 11.80 -0.87 5.01
CA TYR A 88 11.61 -1.59 3.74
C TYR A 88 12.73 -1.26 2.76
N ARG A 89 12.99 0.02 2.50
CA ARG A 89 13.98 0.40 1.48
C ARG A 89 15.42 0.06 1.87
N SER A 90 15.75 0.16 3.16
CA SER A 90 17.06 -0.28 3.66
C SER A 90 17.30 -1.80 3.47
N GLN A 91 16.23 -2.58 3.33
CA GLN A 91 16.25 -4.03 3.15
C GLN A 91 15.91 -4.44 1.70
N LEU A 92 15.94 -3.49 0.78
CA LEU A 92 15.65 -3.71 -0.63
C LEU A 92 16.74 -4.59 -1.25
N ILE A 93 16.32 -5.69 -1.86
CA ILE A 93 17.20 -6.61 -2.59
C ILE A 93 17.23 -6.21 -4.06
N SER A 94 16.06 -5.97 -4.64
CA SER A 94 15.93 -5.43 -5.99
C SER A 94 14.63 -4.65 -6.16
N GLU A 95 14.68 -3.66 -7.05
CA GLU A 95 13.51 -3.01 -7.61
C GLU A 95 13.39 -3.45 -9.08
N GLU A 96 12.23 -3.98 -9.44
CA GLU A 96 11.97 -4.53 -10.77
C GLU A 96 10.71 -3.89 -11.36
N THR A 97 10.87 -3.24 -12.52
CA THR A 97 9.76 -2.74 -13.31
C THR A 97 9.49 -3.69 -14.45
N HIS A 98 8.27 -4.21 -14.49
CA HIS A 98 7.78 -5.13 -15.51
C HIS A 98 6.82 -4.40 -16.42
N GLY A 99 6.96 -4.62 -17.73
CA GLY A 99 6.04 -4.11 -18.75
C GLY A 99 5.54 -5.27 -19.59
N ARG A 100 4.22 -5.38 -19.78
CA ARG A 100 3.60 -6.41 -20.61
C ARG A 100 2.57 -5.78 -21.54
N THR A 101 2.57 -6.24 -22.79
CA THR A 101 1.50 -5.97 -23.75
C THR A 101 0.71 -7.26 -23.93
N MET A 102 -0.61 -7.20 -23.81
CA MET A 102 -1.48 -8.36 -24.00
C MET A 102 -2.85 -7.99 -24.55
N ASP A 103 -3.48 -8.92 -25.26
CA ASP A 103 -4.83 -8.77 -25.76
C ASP A 103 -5.83 -9.26 -24.70
N VAL A 104 -6.54 -8.28 -24.11
CA VAL A 104 -7.49 -8.50 -23.04
C VAL A 104 -8.89 -8.68 -23.62
N THR A 105 -9.69 -9.55 -23.03
CA THR A 105 -11.06 -9.84 -23.47
C THR A 105 -12.02 -9.78 -22.28
N ALA A 106 -13.29 -10.14 -22.52
CA ALA A 106 -14.34 -10.27 -21.49
C ALA A 106 -14.10 -11.38 -20.46
N THR A 107 -13.07 -12.21 -20.67
CA THR A 107 -12.67 -13.23 -19.70
C THR A 107 -11.54 -12.69 -18.84
N ARG A 108 -11.55 -12.98 -17.54
CA ARG A 108 -10.47 -12.64 -16.62
C ARG A 108 -9.18 -13.34 -17.04
N GLN A 109 -8.12 -12.58 -17.27
CA GLN A 109 -6.81 -13.08 -17.64
C GLN A 109 -5.77 -12.71 -16.57
N VAL A 110 -4.83 -13.62 -16.34
CA VAL A 110 -3.69 -13.38 -15.45
C VAL A 110 -2.61 -12.63 -16.22
N VAL A 111 -2.26 -11.44 -15.76
CA VAL A 111 -1.14 -10.67 -16.30
C VAL A 111 0.17 -11.33 -15.89
N GLU A 112 0.34 -11.53 -14.60
CA GLU A 112 1.49 -12.21 -14.00
C GLU A 112 1.16 -12.65 -12.57
N SER A 113 1.66 -13.84 -12.21
CA SER A 113 1.71 -14.34 -10.84
C SER A 113 3.16 -14.42 -10.38
N MET A 114 3.46 -13.80 -9.25
CA MET A 114 4.82 -13.63 -8.74
C MET A 114 4.93 -14.20 -7.34
N TYR A 115 5.99 -14.97 -7.13
CA TYR A 115 6.27 -15.65 -5.88
C TYR A 115 7.60 -15.15 -5.29
N PRO A 116 7.62 -14.67 -4.03
CA PRO A 116 8.87 -14.32 -3.36
C PRO A 116 9.73 -15.56 -3.10
N ARG A 117 11.05 -15.36 -3.05
CA ARG A 117 11.98 -16.41 -2.61
C ARG A 117 11.96 -16.52 -1.09
N ASN A 118 12.46 -17.63 -0.57
CA ASN A 118 12.53 -17.86 0.87
C ASN A 118 13.30 -16.72 1.59
N GLY A 119 12.71 -16.18 2.67
CA GLY A 119 13.25 -15.05 3.42
C GLY A 119 13.05 -13.68 2.75
N GLN A 120 12.21 -13.59 1.72
CA GLN A 120 11.86 -12.35 1.03
C GLN A 120 10.34 -12.20 0.96
N PHE A 121 9.88 -10.98 0.66
CA PHE A 121 8.50 -10.69 0.30
C PHE A 121 8.47 -9.64 -0.81
N LEU A 122 7.32 -9.52 -1.47
CA LEU A 122 7.12 -8.58 -2.58
C LEU A 122 6.33 -7.37 -2.08
N VAL A 123 6.63 -6.20 -2.63
CA VAL A 123 5.79 -5.00 -2.43
C VAL A 123 5.50 -4.39 -3.80
N LEU A 124 4.23 -4.33 -4.18
CA LEU A 124 3.80 -3.55 -5.34
C LEU A 124 3.83 -2.07 -4.98
N THR A 125 4.65 -1.30 -5.67
CA THR A 125 4.83 0.13 -5.37
C THR A 125 4.20 1.05 -6.40
N LYS A 126 4.12 0.60 -7.65
CA LYS A 126 3.57 1.40 -8.74
C LYS A 126 2.84 0.55 -9.75
N ILE A 127 1.77 1.09 -10.31
CA ILE A 127 1.04 0.50 -11.42
C ILE A 127 0.59 1.58 -12.42
N ALA A 128 0.73 1.28 -13.70
CA ALA A 128 0.25 2.09 -14.80
C ALA A 128 -0.26 1.17 -15.90
N ALA A 129 -1.27 1.61 -16.63
CA ALA A 129 -1.80 0.87 -17.76
C ALA A 129 -2.18 1.82 -18.88
N THR A 130 -2.42 1.26 -20.06
CA THR A 130 -3.05 1.97 -21.16
C THR A 130 -4.45 2.36 -20.70
N PRO A 131 -4.80 3.66 -20.71
CA PRO A 131 -6.04 4.12 -20.10
C PRO A 131 -7.29 3.58 -20.81
N GLY A 132 -7.20 3.26 -22.10
CA GLY A 132 -8.34 2.82 -22.92
C GLY A 132 -9.43 3.89 -23.02
N ASP A 133 -10.52 3.52 -23.69
CA ASP A 133 -11.76 4.28 -23.74
C ASP A 133 -12.76 3.77 -22.68
N ASP A 134 -13.75 4.60 -22.31
CA ASP A 134 -14.75 4.21 -21.29
C ASP A 134 -15.55 2.97 -21.72
N THR A 135 -15.74 2.77 -23.02
CA THR A 135 -16.39 1.59 -23.61
C THR A 135 -15.59 0.31 -23.43
N ASP A 136 -14.26 0.39 -23.34
CA ASP A 136 -13.39 -0.78 -23.19
C ASP A 136 -13.49 -1.35 -21.78
N ASN A 137 -13.89 -0.52 -20.80
CA ASN A 137 -14.09 -0.86 -19.39
C ASN A 137 -13.02 -1.84 -18.84
N ILE A 138 -11.76 -1.52 -19.13
CA ILE A 138 -10.62 -2.32 -18.72
C ILE A 138 -10.42 -2.15 -17.22
N ARG A 139 -10.33 -3.27 -16.51
CA ARG A 139 -10.30 -3.36 -15.06
C ARG A 139 -9.16 -4.27 -14.64
N ILE A 140 -8.34 -3.76 -13.73
CA ILE A 140 -7.24 -4.50 -13.12
C ILE A 140 -7.67 -4.92 -11.73
N SER A 141 -7.45 -6.18 -11.39
CA SER A 141 -7.61 -6.68 -10.03
C SER A 141 -6.28 -7.21 -9.50
N ILE A 142 -5.98 -6.85 -8.25
CA ILE A 142 -4.73 -7.20 -7.58
C ILE A 142 -5.07 -8.12 -6.43
N SER A 143 -4.54 -9.35 -6.49
CA SER A 143 -4.63 -10.33 -5.41
C SER A 143 -3.30 -10.41 -4.69
N ARG A 144 -3.33 -10.54 -3.36
CA ARG A 144 -2.14 -10.74 -2.53
C ARG A 144 -2.38 -11.91 -1.57
N ASP A 145 -1.43 -12.81 -1.46
CA ASP A 145 -1.47 -13.95 -0.54
C ASP A 145 -2.82 -14.68 -0.58
N ASN A 146 -3.53 -14.78 0.56
CA ASN A 146 -4.86 -15.39 0.65
C ASN A 146 -6.02 -14.41 0.41
N ASP A 147 -5.72 -13.16 0.05
CA ASP A 147 -6.67 -12.06 -0.15
C ASP A 147 -6.88 -11.84 -1.65
N ILE A 148 -7.83 -12.60 -2.20
CA ILE A 148 -8.22 -12.53 -3.62
C ILE A 148 -8.93 -11.20 -3.86
N ASP A 149 -8.53 -10.50 -4.92
CA ASP A 149 -9.13 -9.22 -5.32
C ASP A 149 -9.02 -8.12 -4.24
N HIS A 150 -7.94 -8.15 -3.44
CA HIS A 150 -7.58 -7.11 -2.48
C HIS A 150 -7.80 -5.68 -3.01
N ILE A 151 -7.40 -5.45 -4.27
CA ILE A 151 -7.94 -4.33 -5.06
C ILE A 151 -8.78 -4.93 -6.18
N THR A 152 -10.07 -4.58 -6.19
CA THR A 152 -11.02 -5.03 -7.20
C THR A 152 -11.33 -3.91 -8.19
N ASP A 153 -11.45 -4.26 -9.48
CA ASP A 153 -12.00 -3.39 -10.53
C ASP A 153 -11.32 -2.00 -10.64
N LEU A 154 -9.99 -1.96 -10.51
CA LEU A 154 -9.23 -0.73 -10.77
C LEU A 154 -9.33 -0.39 -12.27
N LYS A 155 -10.16 0.60 -12.60
CA LYS A 155 -10.35 1.05 -13.99
C LYS A 155 -9.05 1.64 -14.54
N THR A 156 -8.60 1.12 -15.68
CA THR A 156 -7.38 1.65 -16.31
C THR A 156 -7.56 3.08 -16.77
N TYR A 157 -8.78 3.53 -17.09
CA TYR A 157 -9.04 4.93 -17.45
C TYR A 157 -8.54 5.93 -16.39
N ALA A 158 -8.54 5.54 -15.11
CA ALA A 158 -8.06 6.38 -14.02
C ALA A 158 -6.52 6.41 -13.89
N VAL A 159 -5.81 5.48 -14.54
CA VAL A 159 -4.34 5.34 -14.52
C VAL A 159 -3.77 5.50 -15.92
N GLY A 160 -2.77 6.36 -16.07
CA GLY A 160 -2.16 6.61 -17.38
C GLY A 160 -0.73 6.10 -17.42
N LEU A 161 -0.22 5.80 -18.61
CA LEU A 161 1.22 5.54 -18.79
C LEU A 161 2.09 6.75 -18.40
N GLU A 162 1.51 7.95 -18.46
CA GLU A 162 2.12 9.21 -18.00
C GLU A 162 1.94 9.47 -16.49
N ARG A 163 0.99 8.79 -15.84
CA ARG A 163 0.67 8.99 -14.42
C ARG A 163 0.51 7.64 -13.73
N GLU A 164 1.63 7.17 -13.18
CA GLU A 164 1.66 5.95 -12.40
C GLU A 164 0.90 6.14 -11.09
N LEU A 165 0.03 5.18 -10.78
CA LEU A 165 -0.59 5.08 -9.47
C LEU A 165 0.45 4.55 -8.49
N SER A 166 0.83 5.37 -7.53
CA SER A 166 1.65 4.94 -6.40
C SER A 166 0.79 4.15 -5.42
N CYS A 167 1.24 2.95 -5.08
CA CYS A 167 0.60 2.07 -4.12
C CYS A 167 1.67 1.44 -3.22
N PHE A 168 1.25 0.68 -2.22
CA PHE A 168 2.16 -0.10 -1.39
C PHE A 168 1.39 -1.32 -0.90
N ILE A 169 1.49 -2.38 -1.68
CA ILE A 169 0.77 -3.61 -1.40
C ILE A 169 1.82 -4.68 -1.11
N PRO A 170 2.11 -4.94 0.18
CA PRO A 170 2.99 -6.03 0.56
C PRO A 170 2.28 -7.38 0.39
N ALA A 171 3.03 -8.35 -0.16
CA ALA A 171 2.61 -9.73 -0.40
C ALA A 171 3.72 -10.68 0.06
N LEU A 172 3.40 -11.58 0.99
CA LEU A 172 4.34 -12.46 1.67
C LEU A 172 4.58 -13.78 0.94
N THR A 173 3.58 -14.28 0.22
CA THR A 173 3.57 -15.59 -0.43
C THR A 173 3.27 -15.50 -1.91
N GLU A 174 2.38 -14.60 -2.33
CA GLU A 174 2.00 -14.47 -3.74
C GLU A 174 1.47 -13.07 -4.05
N LEU A 175 1.88 -12.51 -5.17
CA LEU A 175 1.26 -11.31 -5.75
C LEU A 175 0.79 -11.65 -7.17
N THR A 176 -0.50 -11.52 -7.42
CA THR A 176 -1.09 -11.84 -8.72
C THR A 176 -1.89 -10.68 -9.27
N LEU A 177 -1.53 -10.27 -10.49
CA LEU A 177 -2.21 -9.22 -11.25
C LEU A 177 -3.14 -9.86 -12.27
N ASN A 178 -4.39 -9.42 -12.28
CA ASN A 178 -5.42 -9.87 -13.20
C ASN A 178 -5.96 -8.69 -13.97
N ILE A 179 -6.42 -8.96 -15.19
CA ILE A 179 -7.01 -7.95 -16.07
C ILE A 179 -8.23 -8.52 -16.80
N ILE A 180 -9.22 -7.67 -17.03
CA ILE A 180 -10.44 -7.97 -17.78
C ILE A 180 -10.87 -6.71 -18.53
N ALA A 181 -11.47 -6.85 -19.70
CA ALA A 181 -12.04 -5.76 -20.49
C ALA A 181 -13.49 -6.09 -20.87
N ALA A 182 -14.24 -5.13 -21.42
CA ALA A 182 -15.58 -5.39 -21.95
C ALA A 182 -15.54 -6.03 -23.35
N GLY A 183 -14.50 -5.74 -24.13
CA GLY A 183 -14.27 -6.27 -25.48
C GLY A 183 -12.80 -6.66 -25.68
N GLU A 184 -12.46 -7.10 -26.88
CA GLU A 184 -11.07 -7.38 -27.25
C GLU A 184 -10.30 -6.07 -27.41
N VAL A 185 -9.26 -5.88 -26.61
CA VAL A 185 -8.43 -4.67 -26.61
C VAL A 185 -6.99 -5.00 -26.21
N THR A 186 -6.03 -4.49 -26.98
CA THR A 186 -4.61 -4.60 -26.62
C THR A 186 -4.26 -3.60 -25.53
N VAL A 187 -3.80 -4.10 -24.40
CA VAL A 187 -3.43 -3.27 -23.24
C VAL A 187 -1.96 -3.44 -22.93
N TYR A 188 -1.25 -2.32 -22.80
CA TYR A 188 0.06 -2.29 -22.17
C TYR A 188 -0.09 -1.94 -20.68
N ILE A 189 0.48 -2.78 -19.82
CA ILE A 189 0.53 -2.60 -18.37
C ILE A 189 1.99 -2.56 -17.89
N ARG A 190 2.28 -1.61 -17.00
CA ARG A 190 3.57 -1.45 -16.33
C ARG A 190 3.38 -1.46 -14.82
N TYR A 191 4.15 -2.26 -14.11
CA TYR A 191 4.14 -2.30 -12.65
C TYR A 191 5.55 -2.40 -12.09
N THR A 192 5.75 -1.81 -10.91
CA THR A 192 7.03 -1.85 -10.21
C THR A 192 6.88 -2.58 -8.89
N ILE A 193 7.80 -3.50 -8.64
CA ILE A 193 7.81 -4.35 -7.46
C ILE A 193 9.15 -4.22 -6.77
N TRP A 194 9.09 -4.13 -5.45
CA TRP A 194 10.25 -4.26 -4.58
C TRP A 194 10.33 -5.69 -4.06
N LYS A 195 11.51 -6.30 -4.17
CA LYS A 195 11.87 -7.51 -3.45
C LYS A 195 12.58 -7.09 -2.18
N VAL A 196 11.97 -7.34 -1.03
CA VAL A 196 12.48 -6.87 0.26
C VAL A 196 12.82 -8.08 1.12
N ARG A 197 13.94 -7.99 1.85
CA ARG A 197 14.33 -9.03 2.81
C ARG A 197 13.35 -9.03 3.98
N LEU A 198 12.85 -10.21 4.34
CA LEU A 198 11.94 -10.38 5.47
C LEU A 198 12.75 -10.41 6.79
N THR A 199 12.92 -9.24 7.40
CA THR A 199 13.62 -9.07 8.70
C THR A 199 12.73 -9.43 9.88
N ASN A 200 13.31 -9.65 11.06
CA ASN A 200 12.54 -9.93 12.28
C ASN A 200 11.59 -8.78 12.65
N ILE A 201 11.98 -7.53 12.40
CA ILE A 201 11.12 -6.35 12.58
C ILE A 201 9.85 -6.49 11.71
N LEU A 202 10.04 -6.75 10.41
CA LEU A 202 8.94 -6.91 9.47
C LEU A 202 8.10 -8.15 9.77
N ARG A 203 8.71 -9.25 10.23
CA ARG A 203 7.98 -10.44 10.70
C ARG A 203 7.09 -10.11 11.89
N CYS A 204 7.57 -9.37 12.87
CA CYS A 204 6.76 -8.90 14.00
C CYS A 204 5.63 -7.96 13.54
N ARG A 205 5.90 -7.08 12.57
CA ARG A 205 4.89 -6.13 12.03
C ARG A 205 3.78 -6.85 11.28
N PHE A 206 4.13 -7.83 10.45
CA PHE A 206 3.18 -8.69 9.74
C PHE A 206 2.54 -9.78 10.61
N GLY A 207 2.91 -9.89 11.90
CA GLY A 207 2.35 -10.88 12.82
C GLY A 207 2.82 -12.32 12.54
N LEU A 208 3.92 -12.50 11.82
CA LEU A 208 4.54 -13.78 11.47
C LEU A 208 5.50 -14.31 12.53
N MET A 209 5.65 -13.61 13.65
CA MET A 209 6.58 -13.93 14.73
C MET A 209 5.91 -13.58 16.06
N SER A 210 5.89 -14.54 16.99
CA SER A 210 5.34 -14.34 18.33
C SER A 210 6.29 -13.56 19.23
N LYS A 211 5.83 -13.20 20.44
CA LYS A 211 6.66 -12.50 21.43
C LYS A 211 7.83 -13.38 21.89
N GLU A 212 7.59 -14.68 22.01
CA GLU A 212 8.55 -15.68 22.50
C GLU A 212 9.63 -16.01 21.46
N GLU A 213 9.28 -15.91 20.18
CA GLU A 213 10.20 -16.16 19.06
C GLU A 213 11.07 -14.93 18.71
N ALA A 214 10.60 -13.74 19.09
CA ALA A 214 11.28 -12.50 18.75
C ALA A 214 12.58 -12.34 19.56
N PRO A 215 13.71 -11.99 18.91
CA PRO A 215 14.95 -11.78 19.64
C PRO A 215 14.89 -10.50 20.48
N GLY A 216 15.21 -10.63 21.76
CA GLY A 216 15.35 -9.49 22.67
C GLY A 216 14.05 -8.69 22.81
N ASP A 217 14.13 -7.37 22.64
CA ASP A 217 13.03 -6.43 22.83
C ASP A 217 12.34 -6.02 21.51
N VAL A 218 12.65 -6.68 20.39
CA VAL A 218 12.15 -6.31 19.05
C VAL A 218 10.62 -6.32 19.00
N TYR A 219 9.97 -7.34 19.56
CA TYR A 219 8.51 -7.43 19.55
C TYR A 219 7.88 -6.24 20.28
N ALA A 220 8.36 -5.94 21.49
CA ALA A 220 7.86 -4.85 22.32
C ALA A 220 8.04 -3.50 21.63
N LYS A 221 9.20 -3.26 21.02
CA LYS A 221 9.50 -2.02 20.30
C LYS A 221 8.66 -1.81 19.05
N VAL A 222 8.40 -2.87 18.28
CA VAL A 222 7.52 -2.80 17.09
C VAL A 222 6.08 -2.51 17.50
N LYS A 223 5.56 -3.16 18.55
CA LYS A 223 4.20 -2.88 19.07
C LYS A 223 4.09 -1.47 19.66
N ALA A 224 5.14 -1.02 20.33
CA ALA A 224 5.22 0.32 20.88
C ALA A 224 5.27 1.42 19.80
N GLY A 225 5.76 1.10 18.59
CA GLY A 225 5.94 2.06 17.50
C GLY A 225 7.24 2.85 17.59
N ILE A 226 8.25 2.29 18.28
CA ILE A 226 9.60 2.86 18.37
C ILE A 226 10.47 2.40 17.19
N LEU A 227 10.20 1.18 16.71
CA LEU A 227 10.81 0.56 15.54
C LEU A 227 9.80 0.38 14.42
#